data_AF-A0A926A7K6-F1
#
_entry.id   AF-A0A926A7K6-F1
#
_cell.length_a   1.000
_cell.length_b   1.000
_cell.length_c   1.000
_cell.angle_alpha   90.00
_cell.angle_beta   90.00
_cell.angle_gamma   90.00
#
_symmetry.space_group_name_H-M   'P 1'
#
loop_
_entity.id
_entity.type
_entity.pdbx_description
1 polymer ?
#
loop_
_entity_poly.entity_id
_entity_poly.type
_entity_poly.pdbx_seq_one_letter_code
_entity_poly.pdbx_strand_id
1 'polypeptide(L)' 'MSELIRLSAAELARRIHAREVSAVEVAQAHLDRIAAVDATVHAFLHVATDAALASA' A
#
# COMPACT_ATOMS: atom_id res chain seq x y z
N MET A 1 -9.78 -6.09 -5.75
CA MET A 1 -9.11 -4.82 -5.46
C MET A 1 -9.29 -4.54 -3.98
N SER A 2 -8.21 -4.36 -3.22
CA SER A 2 -8.28 -4.09 -1.78
C SER A 2 -8.92 -2.72 -1.53
N GLU A 3 -9.87 -2.61 -0.60
CA GLU A 3 -10.43 -1.30 -0.19
C GLU A 3 -9.38 -0.39 0.46
N LEU A 4 -8.26 -0.96 0.94
CA LEU A 4 -7.23 -0.23 1.67
C LEU A 4 -6.58 0.88 0.83
N ILE A 5 -6.45 0.70 -0.49
CA ILE A 5 -5.85 1.70 -1.39
C ILE A 5 -6.77 2.90 -1.65
N ARG A 6 -8.03 2.85 -1.19
CA ARG A 6 -9.02 3.92 -1.32
C ARG A 6 -9.20 4.74 -0.04
N LEU A 7 -8.70 4.25 1.09
CA LEU A 7 -8.82 4.92 2.37
C LEU A 7 -7.87 6.12 2.44
N SER A 8 -8.29 7.16 3.15
CA SER A 8 -7.41 8.29 3.46
C SER A 8 -6.28 7.85 4.40
N ALA A 9 -5.18 8.61 4.42
CA ALA A 9 -4.08 8.38 5.36
C ALA A 9 -4.55 8.38 6.83
N ALA A 10 -5.51 9.24 7.18
CA ALA A 10 -6.06 9.31 8.53
C ALA A 10 -6.89 8.06 8.89
N GLU A 11 -7.62 7.48 7.94
CA GLU A 11 -8.35 6.23 8.14
C GLU A 11 -7.40 5.05 8.28
N LEU A 12 -6.39 4.93 7.42
CA LEU A 12 -5.37 3.90 7.52
C LEU A 12 -4.64 3.97 8.87
N ALA A 13 -4.21 5.17 9.30
CA ALA A 13 -3.56 5.36 10.59
C ALA A 13 -4.45 4.92 11.77
N ARG A 14 -5.75 5.26 11.75
CA ARG A 14 -6.70 4.83 12.79
C ARG A 14 -6.83 3.31 12.82
N ARG A 15 -7.01 2.66 11.68
CA ARG A 15 -7.19 1.20 11.59
C ARG A 15 -5.93 0.43 11.99
N ILE A 16 -4.75 0.93 11.61
CA ILE A 16 -3.46 0.36 12.04
C ILE A 16 -3.32 0.49 13.56
N HIS A 17 -3.60 1.66 14.13
CA HIS A 17 -3.54 1.85 15.58
C HIS A 17 -4.53 0.96 16.35
N ALA A 18 -5.73 0.77 15.79
CA ALA A 18 -6.74 -0.15 16.30
C ALA A 18 -6.39 -1.63 16.09
N ARG A 19 -5.30 -1.95 15.38
CA ARG A 19 -4.88 -3.31 14.98
C ARG A 19 -5.92 -4.06 14.13
N GLU A 20 -6.76 -3.32 13.42
CA GLU A 20 -7.74 -3.88 12.47
C GLU A 20 -7.05 -4.32 11.17
N VAL A 21 -5.95 -3.66 10.81
CA VAL A 21 -5.07 -3.99 9.69
C VAL A 21 -3.62 -3.74 10.11
N SER A 22 -2.69 -4.50 9.55
CA SER A 22 -1.25 -4.27 9.75
C SER A 22 -0.69 -3.28 8.73
N ALA A 23 0.42 -2.63 9.09
CA ALA A 23 1.16 -1.79 8.16
C ALA A 23 1.68 -2.58 6.95
N VAL A 24 2.10 -3.84 7.15
CA VAL A 24 2.53 -4.75 6.07
C VAL A 24 1.39 -5.01 5.08
N GLU A 25 0.17 -5.30 5.56
CA GLU A 25 -1.00 -5.50 4.69
C GLU A 25 -1.32 -4.25 3.87
N VAL A 26 -1.22 -3.07 4.48
CA VAL A 26 -1.45 -1.78 3.78
C VAL A 26 -0.37 -1.57 2.72
N ALA A 27 0.91 -1.75 3.05
CA ALA A 27 2.01 -1.60 2.10
C ALA A 27 1.86 -2.58 0.92
N GLN A 28 1.61 -3.85 1.20
CA GLN A 28 1.42 -4.87 0.17
C GLN A 28 0.23 -4.53 -0.75
N ALA A 29 -0.90 -4.08 -0.20
CA ALA A 29 -2.06 -3.70 -1.01
C ALA A 29 -1.76 -2.59 -2.04
N HIS A 30 -0.88 -1.63 -1.69
CA HIS A 30 -0.47 -0.57 -2.61
C HIS A 30 0.54 -1.08 -3.64
N LEU A 31 1.50 -1.92 -3.23
CA LEU A 31 2.48 -2.54 -4.12
C LEU A 31 1.78 -3.42 -5.17
N ASP A 32 0.81 -4.22 -4.76
CA ASP A 32 0.01 -5.06 -5.65
C ASP A 32 -0.78 -4.22 -6.66
N ARG A 33 -1.31 -3.08 -6.22
CA ARG A 33 -2.01 -2.15 -7.12
C ARG A 33 -1.06 -1.58 -8.16
N ILE A 34 0.13 -1.13 -7.75
CA ILE A 34 1.16 -0.60 -8.64
C ILE A 34 1.52 -1.66 -9.69
N ALA A 35 1.83 -2.88 -9.26
CA ALA A 35 2.15 -3.99 -10.16
C ALA A 35 1.03 -4.28 -11.18
N ALA A 36 -0.24 -4.13 -10.77
CA ALA A 36 -1.39 -4.40 -11.63
C ALA A 36 -1.69 -3.31 -12.68
N VAL A 37 -1.25 -2.06 -12.49
CA VAL A 37 -1.66 -0.95 -13.38
C VAL A 37 -0.54 -0.09 -13.93
N ASP A 38 0.62 -0.07 -13.29
CA ASP A 38 1.67 0.88 -13.66
C ASP A 38 2.32 0.55 -15.01
N ALA A 39 2.14 -0.68 -15.51
CA ALA A 39 2.48 -1.05 -16.89
C ALA A 39 1.74 -0.23 -17.95
N THR A 40 0.57 0.34 -17.61
CA THR A 40 -0.23 1.18 -18.51
C THR A 40 -0.13 2.66 -18.14
N VAL A 41 -0.03 2.97 -16.84
CA VAL A 41 -0.03 4.35 -16.34
C VAL A 41 1.36 4.98 -16.43
N HIS A 42 2.43 4.18 -16.27
CA HIS A 42 3.82 4.63 -16.26
C HIS A 42 4.08 5.76 -15.25
N ALA A 43 3.54 5.65 -14.04
CA ALA A 43 3.68 6.65 -12.99
C ALA A 43 4.96 6.47 -12.14
N PHE A 44 5.48 5.24 -12.00
CA PHE A 44 6.66 4.98 -11.17
C PHE A 44 7.90 4.66 -12.01
N LEU A 45 8.99 5.40 -11.76
CA LEU A 45 10.30 5.08 -12.33
C LEU A 45 11.02 3.95 -11.57
N HIS A 46 10.75 3.84 -10.26
CA HIS A 46 11.31 2.83 -9.39
C HIS A 46 10.32 2.52 -8.26
N VAL A 47 10.18 1.22 -7.94
CA VAL A 47 9.37 0.73 -6.83
C VAL A 47 10.28 -0.05 -5.89
N ALA A 48 10.47 0.46 -4.68
CA ALA A 48 11.35 -0.12 -3.67
C ALA A 48 10.59 -1.12 -2.76
N THR A 49 10.06 -2.20 -3.34
CA THR A 49 9.20 -3.18 -2.68
C THR A 49 9.77 -3.68 -1.35
N ASP A 50 11.00 -4.21 -1.37
CA ASP A 50 11.60 -4.84 -0.18
C ASP A 50 11.83 -3.84 0.95
N ALA A 51 12.27 -2.63 0.61
CA ALA A 51 12.50 -1.57 1.59
C ALA A 51 11.17 -1.08 2.21
N ALA A 52 10.10 -0.99 1.40
CA ALA A 52 8.79 -0.60 1.88
C ALA A 52 8.21 -1.64 2.85
N LEU A 53 8.38 -2.92 2.55
CA LEU A 53 7.93 -4.01 3.44
C LEU A 53 8.79 -4.11 4.71
N ALA A 54 10.09 -3.85 4.64
CA ALA A 54 10.97 -3.85 5.82
C ALA A 54 10.69 -2.70 6.80
N SER A 55 10.11 -1.59 6.32
CA SER A 55 9.76 -0.42 7.15
C SER A 55 8.32 -0.46 7.69
N ALA A 56 7.54 -1.48 7.33
CA ALA A 56 6.14 -1.62 7.71
C ALA A 56 5.98 -2.42 9.01
#